data_AF-A0A6N6SK06-F1
#
_entry.id   AF-A0A6N6SK06-F1
#
_cell.length_a   1.000
_cell.length_b   1.000
_cell.length_c   1.000
_cell.angle_alpha   90.00
_cell.angle_beta   90.00
_cell.angle_gamma   90.00
#
_symmetry.space_group_name_H-M   'P 1'
#
loop_
_entity.id
_entity.type
_entity.pdbx_description
1 polymer ?
#
loop_
_entity_poly.entity_id
_entity_poly.type
_entity_poly.pdbx_seq_one_letter_code
_entity_poly.pdbx_strand_id
1 'polypeptide(L)' 'MTQETGKRPELVAYTVTQSGENNHYHRIGAAWQNSKGGYKIKLHALPTNGEILLLPPKDAA' A
#
# COMPACT_ATOMS: atom_id res chain seq x y z
N MET A 1 1.11 -16.92 19.31
CA MET A 1 1.87 -16.11 18.35
C MET A 1 1.76 -16.78 16.98
N THR A 2 0.79 -16.37 16.17
CA THR A 2 0.57 -16.90 14.82
C THR A 2 1.62 -16.32 13.89
N GLN A 3 2.56 -17.17 13.48
CA GLN A 3 3.59 -16.85 12.50
C GLN A 3 2.88 -16.63 11.14
N GLU A 4 2.65 -15.37 10.76
CA GLU A 4 2.28 -15.01 9.39
C GLU A 4 3.48 -15.39 8.50
N THR A 5 3.36 -16.50 7.78
CA THR A 5 4.35 -16.96 6.81
C THR A 5 4.75 -15.79 5.92
N GLY A 6 6.06 -15.53 5.83
CA GLY A 6 6.67 -14.38 5.19
C GLY A 6 6.42 -14.30 3.68
N LYS A 7 5.17 -14.04 3.28
CA LYS A 7 4.83 -13.62 1.93
C LYS A 7 5.34 -12.20 1.76
N ARG A 8 6.28 -12.02 0.82
CA ARG A 8 6.74 -10.71 0.38
C ARG A 8 5.50 -9.86 0.05
N PRO A 9 5.48 -8.57 0.43
CA PRO A 9 4.38 -7.69 0.07
C PRO A 9 4.23 -7.64 -1.46
N GLU A 10 3.05 -7.99 -1.94
CA GLU A 10 2.73 -8.02 -3.37
C GLU A 10 2.45 -6.62 -3.90
N LEU A 11 1.94 -5.75 -3.02
CA LEU A 11 1.55 -4.38 -3.35
C LEU A 11 2.16 -3.40 -2.33
N VAL A 12 2.46 -2.20 -2.79
CA VAL A 12 2.88 -1.05 -1.99
C VAL A 12 1.68 -0.12 -1.84
N ALA A 13 1.43 0.33 -0.61
CA ALA A 13 0.38 1.28 -0.32
C ALA A 13 0.93 2.71 -0.39
N TYR A 14 0.30 3.53 -1.22
CA TYR A 14 0.57 4.95 -1.39
C TYR A 14 -0.63 5.76 -0.95
N THR A 15 -0.41 6.92 -0.33
CA THR A 15 -1.42 7.96 -0.31
C THR A 15 -1.19 8.89 -1.49
N VAL A 16 -2.25 9.14 -2.23
CA VAL A 16 -2.28 10.12 -3.31
C VAL A 16 -2.93 11.37 -2.77
N THR A 17 -2.18 12.46 -2.77
CA THR A 17 -2.68 13.78 -2.40
C THR A 17 -2.54 14.69 -3.60
N GLN A 18 -3.61 15.43 -3.91
CA GLN A 18 -3.57 16.44 -4.95
C GLN A 18 -3.17 17.77 -4.32
N SER A 19 -2.09 18.38 -4.80
CA SER A 19 -1.68 19.71 -4.40
C SER A 19 -1.57 20.59 -5.64
N GLY A 20 -2.59 21.42 -5.87
CA GLY A 20 -2.73 22.20 -7.10
C GLY A 20 -2.92 21.28 -8.31
N GLU A 21 -2.04 21.42 -9.32
CA GLU A 21 -2.04 20.61 -10.55
C GLU A 21 -1.24 19.31 -10.43
N ASN A 22 -0.53 19.07 -9.31
CA ASN A 22 0.37 17.93 -9.17
C ASN A 22 -0.20 16.85 -8.23
N ASN A 23 -0.02 15.59 -8.62
CA ASN A 23 -0.34 14.42 -7.80
C ASN A 23 0.90 13.96 -7.04
N HIS A 24 0.81 13.95 -5.71
CA HIS A 24 1.89 13.52 -4.82
C HIS A 24 1.61 12.11 -4.32
N TYR A 25 2.53 11.19 -4.60
CA TYR A 25 2.45 9.79 -4.18
C TYR A 25 3.40 9.56 -3.00
N HIS A 26 2.85 9.39 -1.81
CA HIS A 26 3.65 9.09 -0.62
C HIS A 26 3.46 7.64 -0.23
N ARG A 27 4.56 6.87 -0.12
CA ARG A 27 4.50 5.49 0.36
C ARG A 27 4.13 5.47 1.83
N ILE A 28 3.00 4.88 2.18
CA ILE A 28 2.46 4.81 3.56
C ILE A 28 2.40 3.39 4.11
N GLY A 29 2.67 2.39 3.27
CA GLY A 29 2.64 1.00 3.73
C GLY A 29 2.84 -0.03 2.63
N ALA A 30 2.34 -1.22 2.92
CA ALA A 30 2.34 -2.36 2.02
C ALA A 30 1.04 -3.14 2.16
N ALA A 31 0.69 -3.89 1.12
CA ALA A 31 -0.50 -4.73 1.09
C ALA A 31 -0.19 -6.13 0.58
N TRP A 32 -0.97 -7.08 1.07
CA TRP A 32 -0.89 -8.50 0.77
C TRP A 32 -2.26 -8.99 0.33
N GLN A 33 -2.31 -9.82 -0.71
CA GLN A 33 -3.56 -10.45 -1.10
C GLN A 33 -3.90 -11.56 -0.10
N ASN A 34 -5.16 -11.58 0.32
CA ASN A 34 -5.71 -12.63 1.16
C ASN A 34 -6.34 -13.73 0.29
N SER A 35 -6.38 -14.96 0.81
CA SER A 35 -6.97 -16.12 0.13
C SER A 35 -8.46 -15.95 -0.22
N LYS A 36 -9.14 -14.96 0.37
CA LYS A 36 -10.54 -14.62 0.09
C LYS A 36 -10.72 -13.56 -1.01
N GLY A 37 -9.65 -13.16 -1.69
CA GLY A 37 -9.69 -12.13 -2.76
C GLY A 37 -9.67 -10.68 -2.26
N GLY A 38 -9.52 -10.45 -0.95
CA GLY A 38 -9.35 -9.12 -0.37
C GLY A 38 -7.88 -8.75 -0.15
N TYR A 39 -7.60 -7.49 0.18
CA TYR A 39 -6.25 -7.03 0.51
C TYR A 39 -6.13 -6.71 2.00
N LYS A 40 -5.08 -7.25 2.63
CA LYS A 40 -4.65 -6.83 3.97
C LYS A 40 -3.62 -5.73 3.79
N ILE A 41 -3.83 -4.57 4.39
CA ILE A 41 -2.90 -3.43 4.31
C ILE A 41 -2.26 -3.24 5.69
N LYS A 42 -0.93 -3.09 5.74
CA LYS A 42 -0.22 -2.62 6.94
C LYS A 42 0.35 -1.24 6.63
N LEU A 43 -0.07 -0.26 7.43
CA LEU A 43 0.31 1.14 7.30
C LEU A 43 1.33 1.48 8.38
N HIS A 44 2.39 2.20 8.02
CA HIS A 44 3.29 2.82 8.98
C HIS A 44 2.94 4.30 9.22
N ALA A 45 2.19 4.90 8.29
CA ALA A 45 1.65 6.24 8.40
C ALA A 45 0.16 6.21 8.04
N LEU A 46 -0.67 6.86 8.85
CA LEU A 46 -2.08 7.05 8.54
C LEU A 46 -2.23 8.33 7.70
N PRO A 47 -2.78 8.25 6.48
CA PRO A 47 -3.04 9.45 5.70
C PRO A 47 -4.14 10.27 6.38
N THR A 48 -3.90 11.56 6.56
CA THR A 48 -4.89 12.50 7.11
C THR A 48 -5.85 13.02 6.04
N ASN A 49 -5.48 12.92 4.77
CA ASN A 49 -6.26 13.32 3.59
C ASN A 49 -5.85 12.49 2.37
N GLY A 50 -6.65 12.55 1.31
CA GLY A 50 -6.37 11.89 0.03
C GLY A 50 -6.87 10.44 -0.05
N GLU A 51 -6.38 9.71 -1.06
CA GLU A 51 -6.80 8.34 -1.35
C GLU A 51 -5.68 7.34 -1.10
N ILE A 52 -6.02 6.12 -0.67
CA ILE A 52 -5.05 5.02 -0.53
C ILE A 52 -5.05 4.22 -1.82
N LEU A 53 -3.94 4.28 -2.54
CA LEU A 53 -3.71 3.54 -3.78
C LEU A 53 -2.76 2.37 -3.51
N LEU A 54 -3.14 1.18 -3.96
CA LEU A 54 -2.29 -0.01 -3.92
C LEU A 54 -1.71 -0.26 -5.30
N LEU A 55 -0.38 -0.29 -5.42
CA LEU A 55 0.33 -0.55 -6.68
C LEU A 55 1.38 -1.64 -6.51
N PRO A 56 1.67 -2.44 -7.54
CA PRO A 56 2.80 -3.35 -7.50
C PRO A 56 4.13 -2.58 -7.33
N PRO A 57 5.15 -3.17 -6.68
CA PRO A 57 6.45 -2.54 -6.54
C PRO A 57 7.06 -2.28 -7.93
N LYS A 58 7.58 -1.08 -8.13
CA LYS A 58 8.14 -0.60 -9.42
C LYS A 58 9.40 -1.38 -9.87
N ASP A 59 9.94 -2.25 -9.02
CA ASP A 59 11.15 -3.05 -9.24
C ASP A 59 10.86 -4.53 -9.58
N ALA A 60 9.64 -4.86 -9.99
CA ALA A 60 9.35 -6.15 -10.60
C ALA A 60 9.58 -6.09 -12.13
N ALA A 61 10.82 -5.79 -12.54
CA ALA A 61 11.31 -5.94 -13.91
C ALA A 61 12.78 -6.36 -13.91
#